data_AF-K3ZK08-F1
#
_entry.id   AF-K3ZK08-F1
#
_cell.length_a   1.000
_cell.length_b   1.000
_cell.length_c   1.000
_cell.angle_alpha   90.00
_cell.angle_beta   90.00
_cell.angle_gamma   90.00
#
_symmetry.space_group_name_H-M   'P 1'
#
loop_
_entity.id
_entity.type
_entity.pdbx_description
1 polymer ?
#
loop_
_entity_poly.entity_id
_entity_poly.type
_entity_poly.pdbx_seq_one_letter_code
_entity_poly.pdbx_strand_id
1 'polypeptide(L)'
;MAPRRRAPLLARVPERKDPHDIRANPKVQLAQAKRFATGVLEHYNKRKKIKFELLDAKPVISIPEPRCCYTHINFTARTSKEDSEEQLFFAEIYHCGPRRAPNGFIVTCCEPLGPDSAGDYFSFLLWDKTFREPDCTSVVRKNADFTYCFACTERKLHPRGESYVAGHCNIPRIYDYVR
;
A
#
# COMPACT_ATOMS: atom_id res chain seq x y z
N MET A 1 26.15 11.29 -64.86
CA MET A 1 25.01 10.74 -64.10
C MET A 1 25.43 9.43 -63.46
N ALA A 2 25.47 9.34 -62.13
CA ALA A 2 25.74 8.11 -61.39
C ALA A 2 24.73 8.00 -60.22
N PRO A 3 24.26 6.80 -59.85
CA PRO A 3 23.02 6.63 -59.11
C PRO A 3 23.20 6.85 -57.60
N ARG A 4 22.22 7.53 -56.99
CA ARG A 4 22.09 7.71 -55.53
C ARG A 4 21.88 6.34 -54.87
N ARG A 5 22.86 5.87 -54.09
CA ARG A 5 22.70 4.69 -53.22
C ARG A 5 21.76 5.05 -52.07
N ARG A 6 20.60 4.38 -51.99
CA ARG A 6 19.71 4.43 -50.81
C ARG A 6 20.42 3.77 -49.63
N ALA A 7 20.49 4.46 -48.50
CA ALA A 7 20.94 3.88 -47.24
C ALA A 7 19.93 2.81 -46.75
N PRO A 8 20.38 1.71 -46.12
CA PRO A 8 19.46 0.71 -45.58
C PRO A 8 18.75 1.28 -44.35
N LEU A 9 17.42 1.12 -44.30
CA LEU A 9 16.66 1.32 -43.07
C LEU A 9 17.15 0.30 -42.05
N LEU A 10 17.90 0.74 -41.04
CA LEU A 10 18.20 -0.06 -39.87
C LEU A 10 16.87 -0.37 -39.16
N ALA A 11 16.37 -1.58 -39.38
CA ALA A 11 15.26 -2.12 -38.61
C ALA A 11 15.64 -2.06 -37.13
N ARG A 12 14.83 -1.36 -36.32
CA ARG A 12 15.00 -1.33 -34.86
C ARG A 12 14.93 -2.76 -34.35
N VAL A 13 16.06 -3.26 -33.87
CA VAL A 13 16.13 -4.51 -33.11
C VAL A 13 15.22 -4.34 -31.89
N PRO A 14 14.24 -5.23 -31.66
CA PRO A 14 13.43 -5.17 -30.46
C PRO A 14 14.36 -5.31 -29.26
N GLU A 15 14.32 -4.34 -28.34
CA GLU A 15 15.04 -4.42 -27.08
C GLU A 15 14.66 -5.73 -26.38
N ARG A 16 15.63 -6.64 -26.23
CA ARG A 16 15.46 -7.86 -25.46
C ARG A 16 15.40 -7.43 -24.00
N LYS A 17 14.27 -7.70 -23.34
CA LYS A 17 14.13 -7.51 -21.89
C LYS A 17 15.24 -8.29 -21.19
N ASP A 18 15.93 -7.61 -20.29
CA ASP A 18 16.97 -8.18 -19.46
C ASP A 18 16.39 -9.36 -18.65
N PRO A 19 16.94 -10.58 -18.76
CA PRO A 19 16.47 -11.74 -18.00
C PRO A 19 16.62 -11.58 -16.48
N HIS A 20 17.28 -10.51 -16.01
CA HIS A 20 17.40 -10.15 -14.60
C HIS A 20 16.54 -8.95 -14.16
N ASP A 21 15.60 -8.48 -14.99
CA ASP A 21 14.59 -7.50 -14.55
C ASP A 21 13.56 -8.19 -13.64
N ILE A 22 13.89 -8.31 -12.35
CA ILE A 22 13.06 -8.89 -11.28
C ILE A 22 11.88 -7.96 -10.93
N ARG A 23 11.70 -6.83 -11.65
CA ARG A 23 10.54 -5.96 -11.43
C ARG A 23 9.26 -6.72 -11.75
N ALA A 24 8.49 -7.01 -10.70
CA ALA A 24 7.21 -7.65 -10.86
C ALA A 24 6.36 -6.85 -11.86
N ASN A 25 5.72 -7.55 -12.79
CA ASN A 25 4.96 -6.96 -13.88
C ASN A 25 4.00 -5.88 -13.33
N PRO A 26 4.08 -4.62 -13.79
CA PRO A 26 3.24 -3.54 -13.25
C PRO A 26 1.74 -3.84 -13.28
N LYS A 27 1.27 -4.62 -14.26
CA LYS A 27 -0.13 -5.06 -14.33
C LYS A 27 -0.50 -6.01 -13.19
N VAL A 28 0.42 -6.89 -12.80
CA VAL A 28 0.25 -7.83 -11.69
C VAL A 28 0.26 -7.06 -10.36
N GLN A 29 1.17 -6.12 -10.19
CA GLN A 29 1.19 -5.25 -9.00
C GLN A 29 -0.09 -4.44 -8.85
N LEU A 30 -0.60 -3.86 -9.95
CA LEU A 30 -1.85 -3.10 -9.94
C LEU A 30 -3.06 -4.00 -9.65
N ALA A 31 -3.13 -5.19 -10.26
CA ALA A 31 -4.20 -6.15 -9.98
C ALA A 31 -4.21 -6.60 -8.52
N GLN A 32 -3.02 -6.84 -7.95
CA GLN A 32 -2.85 -7.15 -6.54
C GLN A 32 -3.28 -5.98 -5.64
N ALA A 33 -2.87 -4.75 -5.98
CA ALA A 33 -3.28 -3.54 -5.27
C ALA A 33 -4.80 -3.39 -5.24
N LYS A 34 -5.46 -3.56 -6.39
CA LYS A 34 -6.92 -3.49 -6.50
C LYS A 34 -7.60 -4.56 -5.66
N ARG A 35 -7.12 -5.81 -5.70
CA ARG A 35 -7.68 -6.90 -4.89
C ARG A 35 -7.65 -6.58 -3.39
N PHE A 36 -6.53 -6.07 -2.90
CA PHE A 36 -6.42 -5.69 -1.49
C PHE A 36 -7.27 -4.45 -1.17
N ALA A 37 -7.23 -3.42 -2.01
CA ALA A 37 -8.04 -2.22 -1.84
C ALA A 37 -9.54 -2.54 -1.80
N THR A 38 -10.03 -3.45 -2.64
CA THR A 38 -11.41 -3.92 -2.61
C THR A 38 -11.75 -4.56 -1.27
N GLY A 39 -10.96 -5.53 -0.80
CA GLY A 39 -11.26 -6.20 0.47
C GLY A 39 -11.13 -5.28 1.69
N VAL A 40 -10.22 -4.31 1.64
CA VAL A 40 -10.12 -3.25 2.67
C VAL A 40 -11.35 -2.34 2.64
N LEU A 41 -11.78 -1.89 1.46
CA LEU A 41 -12.92 -1.00 1.32
C LEU A 41 -14.23 -1.68 1.71
N GLU A 42 -14.41 -2.95 1.39
CA GLU A 42 -15.53 -3.77 1.86
C GLU A 42 -15.57 -3.85 3.39
N HIS A 43 -14.42 -4.07 4.02
CA HIS A 43 -14.30 -4.06 5.48
C HIS A 43 -14.70 -2.69 6.06
N TYR A 44 -14.19 -1.61 5.49
CA TYR A 44 -14.51 -0.24 5.90
C TYR A 44 -16.01 0.07 5.75
N ASN A 45 -16.58 -0.22 4.58
CA ASN A 45 -17.99 -0.02 4.26
C ASN A 45 -18.90 -0.77 5.23
N LYS A 46 -18.59 -2.05 5.49
CA LYS A 46 -19.35 -2.88 6.45
C LYS A 46 -19.30 -2.31 7.87
N ARG A 47 -18.12 -1.84 8.30
CA ARG A 47 -17.92 -1.31 9.66
C ARG A 47 -18.57 0.06 9.86
N LYS A 48 -18.44 0.96 8.89
CA LYS A 48 -19.00 2.32 8.95
C LYS A 48 -20.46 2.41 8.50
N LYS A 49 -21.00 1.36 7.88
CA LYS A 49 -22.33 1.34 7.24
C LYS A 49 -22.47 2.43 6.17
N ILE A 50 -21.40 2.66 5.40
CA ILE A 50 -21.35 3.60 4.27
C ILE A 50 -21.02 2.80 3.00
N LYS A 51 -21.49 3.27 1.84
CA LYS A 51 -21.20 2.65 0.55
C LYS A 51 -20.21 3.52 -0.24
N PHE A 52 -18.93 3.17 -0.16
CA PHE A 52 -17.90 3.65 -1.07
C PHE A 52 -17.66 2.66 -2.21
N GLU A 53 -17.33 3.20 -3.38
CA GLU A 53 -16.92 2.48 -4.57
C GLU A 53 -15.46 2.78 -4.86
N LEU A 54 -14.67 1.73 -5.09
CA LEU A 54 -13.25 1.83 -5.41
C LEU A 54 -13.08 2.44 -6.80
N LEU A 55 -12.27 3.49 -6.91
CA LEU A 55 -11.92 4.13 -8.18
C LEU A 55 -10.57 3.61 -8.69
N ASP A 56 -9.52 3.84 -7.92
CA ASP A 56 -8.17 3.40 -8.28
C ASP A 56 -7.34 2.97 -7.06
N ALA A 57 -6.26 2.25 -7.31
CA ALA A 57 -5.34 1.78 -6.29
C ALA A 57 -3.89 2.06 -6.71
N LYS A 58 -3.13 2.72 -5.83
CA LYS A 58 -1.68 2.92 -6.01
C LYS A 58 -0.94 1.61 -5.74
N PRO A 59 0.25 1.41 -6.36
CA PRO A 59 1.08 0.22 -6.13
C PRO A 59 1.28 -0.05 -4.64
N VAL A 60 1.32 -1.32 -4.27
CA VAL A 60 1.46 -1.76 -2.87
C VAL A 60 2.92 -1.68 -2.43
N ILE A 61 3.14 -1.40 -1.14
CA ILE A 61 4.46 -1.56 -0.52
C ILE A 61 4.35 -2.66 0.52
N SER A 62 5.07 -3.75 0.30
CA SER A 62 5.13 -4.89 1.24
C SER A 62 6.29 -4.68 2.21
N ILE A 63 5.99 -4.76 3.50
CA ILE A 63 6.93 -4.58 4.58
C ILE A 63 7.08 -5.93 5.30
N PRO A 64 8.05 -6.77 4.90
CA PRO A 64 8.37 -7.98 5.62
C PRO A 64 8.93 -7.63 7.00
N GLU A 65 8.29 -8.18 8.01
CA GLU A 65 8.77 -8.26 9.38
C GLU A 65 9.22 -9.71 9.65
N PRO A 66 10.09 -9.99 10.63
CA PRO A 66 10.70 -11.31 10.81
C PRO A 66 9.74 -12.51 10.90
N ARG A 67 8.46 -12.26 11.27
CA ARG A 67 7.42 -13.30 11.42
C ARG A 67 6.11 -12.97 10.70
N CYS A 68 6.05 -11.87 9.99
CA CYS A 68 4.84 -11.45 9.31
C CYS A 68 5.13 -10.50 8.15
N CYS A 69 4.13 -10.20 7.35
CA CYS A 69 4.26 -9.22 6.29
C CYS A 69 3.10 -8.26 6.41
N TYR A 70 3.42 -6.97 6.51
CA TYR A 70 2.44 -5.91 6.39
C TYR A 70 2.45 -5.35 4.98
N THR A 71 1.37 -4.70 4.58
CA THR A 71 1.33 -4.02 3.28
C THR A 71 0.60 -2.71 3.39
N HIS A 72 1.25 -1.66 2.89
CA HIS A 72 0.72 -0.30 2.82
C HIS A 72 0.11 -0.02 1.45
N ILE A 73 -1.14 0.41 1.46
CA ILE A 73 -1.95 0.59 0.27
C ILE A 73 -2.61 1.96 0.33
N ASN A 74 -2.52 2.66 -0.79
CA ASN A 74 -3.26 3.90 -0.96
C ASN A 74 -4.21 3.66 -2.10
N PHE A 75 -5.46 4.02 -1.92
CA PHE A 75 -6.48 3.84 -2.92
C PHE A 75 -7.47 4.98 -2.83
N THR A 76 -8.16 5.25 -3.92
CA THR A 76 -9.16 6.28 -3.96
C THR A 76 -10.53 5.65 -4.10
N ALA A 77 -11.49 6.20 -3.38
CA ALA A 77 -12.86 5.74 -3.41
C ALA A 77 -13.81 6.92 -3.32
N ARG A 78 -14.98 6.78 -3.93
CA ARG A 78 -16.05 7.77 -3.87
C ARG A 78 -17.31 7.16 -3.29
N THR A 79 -18.19 7.96 -2.73
CA THR A 79 -19.51 7.44 -2.37
C THR A 79 -20.42 7.39 -3.58
N SER A 80 -21.53 6.66 -3.50
CA SER A 80 -22.52 6.61 -4.58
C SER A 80 -23.47 7.83 -4.62
N LYS A 81 -23.12 8.95 -3.98
CA LYS A 81 -23.94 10.18 -3.98
C LYS A 81 -23.49 11.08 -5.14
N GLU A 82 -24.44 11.73 -5.81
CA GLU A 82 -24.23 12.44 -7.08
C GLU A 82 -23.22 13.62 -7.02
N ASP A 83 -22.90 14.13 -5.82
CA ASP A 83 -21.90 15.20 -5.63
C ASP A 83 -20.71 14.80 -4.74
N SER A 84 -20.44 13.50 -4.57
CA SER A 84 -19.36 13.11 -3.67
C SER A 84 -17.99 13.18 -4.34
N GLU A 85 -17.06 13.84 -3.66
CA GLU A 85 -15.67 13.96 -4.08
C GLU A 85 -14.92 12.63 -3.97
N GLU A 86 -13.86 12.51 -4.77
CA GLU A 86 -12.90 11.43 -4.67
C GLU A 86 -12.12 11.55 -3.36
N GLN A 87 -12.21 10.53 -2.50
CA GLN A 87 -11.53 10.47 -1.23
C GLN A 87 -10.33 9.52 -1.33
N LEU A 88 -9.15 10.01 -0.99
CA LEU A 88 -7.97 9.17 -0.82
C LEU A 88 -8.02 8.46 0.52
N PHE A 89 -7.63 7.18 0.53
CA PHE A 89 -7.50 6.36 1.73
C PHE A 89 -6.09 5.83 1.84
N PHE A 90 -5.67 5.67 3.10
CA PHE A 90 -4.55 4.83 3.49
C PHE A 90 -5.10 3.56 4.15
N ALA A 91 -4.44 2.44 3.89
CA ALA A 91 -4.69 1.22 4.61
C ALA A 91 -3.42 0.41 4.84
N GLU A 92 -3.43 -0.27 5.98
CA GLU A 92 -2.46 -1.30 6.34
C GLU A 92 -3.19 -2.64 6.45
N ILE A 93 -2.61 -3.66 5.82
CA ILE A 93 -3.07 -5.04 5.96
C ILE A 93 -1.96 -5.90 6.52
N TYR A 94 -2.34 -6.84 7.37
CA TYR A 94 -1.51 -7.94 7.86
C TYR A 94 -1.80 -9.19 7.05
N HIS A 95 -0.79 -9.74 6.37
CA HIS A 95 -0.93 -10.99 5.62
C HIS A 95 -1.07 -12.17 6.58
N CYS A 96 -2.11 -12.97 6.39
CA CYS A 96 -2.36 -14.16 7.20
C CYS A 96 -2.86 -15.32 6.33
N GLY A 97 -2.60 -16.55 6.77
CA GLY A 97 -3.12 -17.71 6.05
C GLY A 97 -4.65 -17.70 5.95
N PRO A 98 -5.24 -18.36 4.92
CA PRO A 98 -6.68 -18.38 4.68
C PRO A 98 -7.49 -18.97 5.85
N ARG A 99 -6.83 -19.74 6.73
CA ARG A 99 -7.42 -20.24 7.98
C ARG A 99 -7.84 -19.13 8.95
N ARG A 100 -7.18 -17.95 8.90
CA ARG A 100 -7.47 -16.81 9.78
C ARG A 100 -8.40 -15.79 9.14
N ALA A 101 -8.28 -15.56 7.83
CA ALA A 101 -9.16 -14.65 7.10
C ALA A 101 -9.40 -15.18 5.68
N PRO A 102 -10.66 -15.21 5.18
CA PRO A 102 -10.98 -15.70 3.83
C PRO A 102 -10.19 -14.98 2.72
N ASN A 103 -9.93 -13.69 2.90
CA ASN A 103 -9.21 -12.86 1.92
C ASN A 103 -7.68 -13.01 1.99
N GLY A 104 -7.16 -13.81 2.92
CA GLY A 104 -5.71 -13.99 3.13
C GLY A 104 -5.02 -12.82 3.83
N PHE A 105 -5.78 -11.88 4.37
CA PHE A 105 -5.26 -10.76 5.15
C PHE A 105 -6.30 -10.23 6.14
N ILE A 106 -5.81 -9.52 7.15
CA ILE A 106 -6.60 -8.77 8.12
C ILE A 106 -6.29 -7.29 7.93
N VAL A 107 -7.33 -6.45 7.97
CA VAL A 107 -7.17 -4.99 7.91
C VAL A 107 -6.76 -4.50 9.30
N THR A 108 -5.58 -3.92 9.43
CA THR A 108 -5.07 -3.35 10.70
C THR A 108 -5.32 -1.85 10.76
N CYS A 109 -5.26 -1.15 9.62
CA CYS A 109 -5.61 0.26 9.49
C CYS A 109 -6.39 0.50 8.21
N CYS A 110 -7.39 1.39 8.25
CA CYS A 110 -8.03 1.95 7.07
C CYS A 110 -8.63 3.32 7.40
N GLU A 111 -7.99 4.38 6.90
CA GLU A 111 -8.37 5.76 7.21
C GLU A 111 -8.43 6.62 5.95
N PRO A 112 -9.47 7.46 5.78
CA PRO A 112 -9.47 8.50 4.76
C PRO A 112 -8.38 9.53 5.09
N LEU A 113 -7.62 9.93 4.07
CA LEU A 113 -6.62 10.98 4.18
C LEU A 113 -7.25 12.33 3.84
N GLY A 114 -7.33 13.24 4.80
CA GLY A 114 -7.82 14.60 4.55
C GLY A 114 -6.92 15.39 3.58
N PRO A 115 -7.43 16.50 2.99
CA PRO A 115 -6.63 17.41 2.17
C PRO A 115 -5.38 17.90 2.89
N ASP A 116 -5.50 18.08 4.21
CA ASP A 116 -4.44 18.50 5.14
C ASP A 116 -3.99 17.35 6.04
N SER A 117 -3.75 16.14 5.50
CA SER A 117 -3.33 14.97 6.31
C SER A 117 -1.92 15.07 6.94
N ALA A 118 -1.51 16.29 7.31
CA ALA A 118 -0.75 16.62 8.52
C ALA A 118 -1.65 16.85 9.77
N GLY A 119 -2.91 16.44 9.74
CA GLY A 119 -3.66 16.06 10.94
C GLY A 119 -4.91 16.87 11.19
N ASP A 120 -6.01 16.16 11.43
CA ASP A 120 -6.94 16.58 12.47
C ASP A 120 -7.67 15.38 13.09
N TYR A 121 -8.07 15.56 14.34
CA TYR A 121 -8.67 14.64 15.28
C TYR A 121 -9.91 13.90 14.73
N PHE A 122 -9.83 12.65 14.25
CA PHE A 122 -11.04 11.80 14.17
C PHE A 122 -10.83 10.27 14.10
N SER A 123 -9.84 9.72 14.82
CA SER A 123 -9.67 8.25 14.88
C SER A 123 -9.12 7.76 16.22
N PHE A 124 -9.87 7.94 17.30
CA PHE A 124 -9.55 7.31 18.59
C PHE A 124 -10.56 6.23 19.03
N LEU A 125 -11.61 5.98 18.22
CA LEU A 125 -12.74 5.13 18.63
C LEU A 125 -12.84 3.78 17.89
N LEU A 126 -11.80 3.36 17.16
CA LEU A 126 -11.82 2.13 16.37
C LEU A 126 -10.81 1.05 16.79
N TRP A 127 -10.04 1.27 17.86
CA TRP A 127 -9.21 0.21 18.42
C TRP A 127 -10.10 -0.83 19.10
N ASP A 128 -10.46 -1.88 18.36
CA ASP A 128 -11.02 -3.08 18.95
C ASP A 128 -9.93 -3.66 19.86
N LYS A 129 -10.15 -3.61 21.18
CA LYS A 129 -9.24 -4.13 22.22
C LYS A 129 -8.99 -5.63 22.12
N THR A 130 -9.50 -6.31 21.10
CA THR A 130 -9.28 -7.74 20.83
C THR A 130 -8.07 -8.03 19.93
N PHE A 131 -7.38 -7.02 19.39
CA PHE A 131 -6.09 -7.26 18.74
C PHE A 131 -5.03 -7.52 19.81
N ARG A 132 -4.86 -8.79 20.15
CA ARG A 132 -3.62 -9.30 20.74
C ARG A 132 -2.52 -8.85 19.79
N GLU A 133 -1.63 -7.97 20.24
CA GLU A 133 -0.42 -7.61 19.49
C GLU A 133 0.15 -8.93 18.95
N PRO A 134 0.27 -9.11 17.62
CA PRO A 134 1.03 -10.23 17.11
C PRO A 134 2.39 -10.13 17.78
N ASP A 135 2.92 -11.23 18.34
CA ASP A 135 4.18 -11.33 19.09
C ASP A 135 5.43 -10.89 18.27
N CYS A 136 5.43 -9.68 17.74
CA CYS A 136 6.49 -9.02 17.00
C CYS A 136 7.28 -8.20 18.02
N THR A 137 8.00 -8.94 18.85
CA THR A 137 9.28 -8.59 19.47
C THR A 137 9.44 -7.17 20.03
N SER A 138 9.54 -7.09 21.36
CA SER A 138 9.91 -5.95 22.20
C SER A 138 11.19 -5.18 21.81
N VAL A 139 12.00 -5.70 20.88
CA VAL A 139 13.21 -5.04 20.36
C VAL A 139 12.86 -3.83 19.48
N VAL A 140 11.72 -3.86 18.78
CA VAL A 140 11.29 -2.81 17.84
C VAL A 140 10.92 -1.51 18.58
N ARG A 141 10.37 -1.58 19.78
CA ARG A 141 9.91 -0.39 20.53
C ARG A 141 11.04 0.57 20.92
N LYS A 142 12.27 0.10 21.09
CA LYS A 142 13.40 0.98 21.47
C LYS A 142 13.89 1.86 20.31
N ASN A 143 13.66 1.43 19.08
CA ASN A 143 14.07 2.13 17.85
C ASN A 143 12.87 2.48 16.97
N ALA A 144 11.66 2.48 17.53
CA ALA A 144 10.44 2.83 16.83
C ALA A 144 10.24 4.34 16.91
N ASP A 145 10.04 4.96 15.75
CA ASP A 145 9.56 6.33 15.65
C ASP A 145 8.18 6.32 14.98
N PHE A 146 7.15 6.47 15.83
CA PHE A 146 5.74 6.49 15.43
C PHE A 146 5.33 7.79 14.74
N THR A 147 6.26 8.73 14.53
CA THR A 147 5.95 9.94 13.76
C THR A 147 6.11 9.73 12.25
N TYR A 148 6.83 8.69 11.83
CA TYR A 148 7.21 8.50 10.43
C TYR A 148 7.21 7.04 9.95
N CYS A 149 6.93 6.84 8.66
CA CYS A 149 7.07 5.55 7.97
C CYS A 149 8.40 5.48 7.22
N PHE A 150 9.41 4.81 7.76
CA PHE A 150 10.70 4.60 7.09
C PHE A 150 10.61 3.58 5.95
N ALA A 151 9.59 2.73 5.92
CA ALA A 151 9.45 1.72 4.88
C ALA A 151 8.95 2.27 3.54
N CYS A 152 8.21 3.38 3.57
CA CYS A 152 7.60 3.96 2.38
C CYS A 152 8.40 5.14 1.85
N THR A 153 8.28 5.40 0.54
CA THR A 153 8.78 6.64 -0.08
C THR A 153 7.74 7.74 0.00
N GLU A 154 8.13 8.99 -0.29
CA GLU A 154 7.25 10.18 -0.32
C GLU A 154 6.03 10.03 -1.25
N ARG A 155 6.04 9.06 -2.17
CA ARG A 155 4.92 8.76 -3.07
C ARG A 155 3.73 8.11 -2.37
N LYS A 156 3.95 7.54 -1.18
CA LYS A 156 2.92 6.98 -0.31
C LYS A 156 2.59 7.97 0.79
N LEU A 157 1.30 8.21 0.96
CA LEU A 157 0.76 9.09 1.99
C LEU A 157 0.22 8.25 3.14
N HIS A 158 0.48 8.68 4.36
CA HIS A 158 0.12 7.98 5.59
C HIS A 158 -0.65 8.92 6.53
N PRO A 159 -1.54 8.38 7.38
CA PRO A 159 -1.98 9.09 8.57
C PRO A 159 -0.81 9.23 9.56
N ARG A 160 -1.03 9.96 10.66
CA ARG A 160 -0.03 10.02 11.74
C ARG A 160 0.27 8.62 12.26
N GLY A 161 1.53 8.35 12.55
CA GLY A 161 2.06 6.99 12.63
C GLY A 161 1.69 6.16 13.87
N GLU A 162 0.72 6.58 14.67
CA GLU A 162 0.11 5.68 15.66
C GLU A 162 -1.08 4.89 15.08
N SER A 163 -1.59 5.30 13.90
CA SER A 163 -2.74 4.64 13.26
C SER A 163 -2.38 3.32 12.57
N TYR A 164 -1.11 2.97 12.41
CA TYR A 164 -0.63 1.74 11.75
C TYR A 164 0.58 1.14 12.47
N VAL A 165 0.94 -0.10 12.14
CA VAL A 165 1.87 -0.92 12.93
C VAL A 165 3.28 -0.97 12.33
N ALA A 166 3.40 -1.09 11.01
CA ALA A 166 4.65 -1.38 10.32
C ALA A 166 5.32 -0.14 9.73
N GLY A 167 6.64 -0.18 9.59
CA GLY A 167 7.40 0.90 8.97
C GLY A 167 8.00 1.91 9.93
N HIS A 168 7.79 1.78 11.24
CA HIS A 168 8.32 2.71 12.26
C HIS A 168 9.75 2.43 12.69
N CYS A 169 10.38 1.35 12.21
CA CYS A 169 11.72 0.99 12.64
C CYS A 169 12.77 1.94 12.05
N ASN A 170 13.39 2.78 12.88
CA ASN A 170 14.45 3.70 12.48
C ASN A 170 15.86 3.05 12.55
N ILE A 171 15.93 1.72 12.47
CA ILE A 171 17.23 1.05 12.33
C ILE A 171 17.73 1.31 10.91
N PRO A 172 18.95 1.87 10.73
CA PRO A 172 19.50 2.10 9.40
C PRO A 172 19.47 0.81 8.55
N ARG A 173 19.10 0.96 7.28
CA ARG A 173 19.04 -0.12 6.27
C ARG A 173 17.97 -1.19 6.47
N ILE A 174 17.13 -1.08 7.50
CA ILE A 174 16.08 -2.09 7.77
C ILE A 174 15.02 -2.18 6.68
N TYR A 175 14.89 -1.16 5.82
CA TYR A 175 13.93 -1.11 4.72
C TYR A 175 14.60 -0.91 3.34
N ASP A 176 15.91 -1.12 3.22
CA ASP A 176 16.62 -0.94 1.93
C ASP A 176 16.12 -1.89 0.85
N TYR A 177 15.59 -3.06 1.23
CA TYR A 177 15.00 -4.02 0.30
C TYR A 177 13.55 -3.69 -0.11
N VAL A 178 12.94 -2.65 0.50
CA VAL A 178 11.57 -2.20 0.19
C VAL A 178 11.57 -1.06 -0.84
N ARG A 179 12.68 -0.31 -0.93
CA ARG A 179 12.81 0.95 -1.69
C ARG A 179 13.35 0.75 -3.11
#